data_AF-G2RBJ7-F1
#
_entry.id   AF-G2RBJ7-F1
#
_cell.length_a   1.000
_cell.length_b   1.000
_cell.length_c   1.000
_cell.angle_alpha   90.00
_cell.angle_beta   90.00
_cell.angle_gamma   90.00
#
_symmetry.space_group_name_H-M   'P 1'
#
loop_
_entity.id
_entity.type
_entity.pdbx_description
1 polymer ?
#
loop_
_entity_poly.entity_id
_entity_poly.type
_entity_poly.pdbx_seq_one_letter_code
_entity_poly.pdbx_strand_id
1 'polypeptide(L)' 'LRDYITVYLNDVLVYLSKSRKDYIRKVYKKCIFVVKEVKYLRYIIEVEVYIYPNPKKIKAIRK' A
#
# COMPACT_ATOMS: atom_id res chain seq x y z
N LEU A 1 13.01 1.64 6.90
CA LEU A 1 12.15 0.44 6.78
C LEU A 1 12.83 -0.56 5.86
N ARG A 2 12.88 -1.85 6.22
CA ARG A 2 13.43 -2.92 5.36
C ARG A 2 12.44 -3.23 4.24
N ASP A 3 12.89 -3.81 3.14
CA ASP A 3 12.00 -4.27 2.08
C ASP A 3 11.15 -5.45 2.60
N TYR A 4 9.83 -5.39 2.45
CA TYR A 4 8.92 -6.47 2.86
C TYR A 4 7.69 -6.58 1.96
N ILE A 5 7.12 -7.78 1.89
CA ILE A 5 5.90 -8.07 1.14
C ILE A 5 4.86 -8.61 2.13
N THR A 6 3.66 -8.05 2.09
CA THR A 6 2.49 -8.55 2.81
C THR A 6 1.47 -9.07 1.81
N VAL A 7 1.04 -10.32 1.99
CA VAL A 7 0.01 -10.96 1.17
C VAL A 7 -1.13 -11.39 2.08
N TYR A 8 -2.36 -11.00 1.75
CA TYR A 8 -3.55 -11.42 2.48
C TYR A 8 -4.69 -11.72 1.50
N LEU A 9 -5.13 -12.98 1.49
CA LEU A 9 -6.11 -13.49 0.52
C LEU A 9 -5.69 -13.18 -0.93
N ASN A 10 -6.39 -12.26 -1.60
CA ASN A 10 -6.13 -11.85 -2.98
C ASN A 10 -5.38 -10.51 -3.08
N ASP A 11 -5.08 -9.87 -1.95
CA ASP A 11 -4.41 -8.56 -1.92
C ASP A 11 -2.91 -8.74 -1.62
N VAL A 12 -2.07 -8.10 -2.44
CA VAL A 12 -0.61 -8.08 -2.28
C VAL A 12 -0.13 -6.65 -2.11
N LEU A 13 0.53 -6.38 -1.00
CA LEU A 13 1.18 -5.10 -0.70
C LEU A 13 2.70 -5.31 -0.66
N VAL A 14 3.42 -4.45 -1.38
CA VAL A 14 4.88 -4.55 -1.53
C VAL A 14 5.48 -3.24 -1.04
N TYR A 15 6.27 -3.33 0.04
CA TYR A 15 7.04 -2.22 0.58
C TYR A 15 8.50 -2.34 0.15
N LEU A 16 8.97 -1.31 -0.54
CA LEU A 16 10.35 -1.23 -1.02
C LEU A 16 10.94 0.11 -0.62
N SER A 17 12.11 0.06 -0.01
CA SER A 17 12.94 1.21 0.37
C SER A 17 13.75 1.77 -0.79
N LYS A 18 13.74 1.10 -1.96
CA LYS A 18 14.50 1.49 -3.16
C LYS A 18 13.72 2.41 -4.10
N SER A 19 14.46 3.16 -4.92
CA SER A 19 13.89 4.17 -5.81
C SER A 19 13.00 3.57 -6.91
N ARG A 20 11.95 4.31 -7.30
CA ARG A 20 11.00 3.95 -8.36
C ARG A 20 11.68 3.60 -9.70
N LYS A 21 12.81 4.23 -10.02
CA LYS A 21 13.55 4.03 -11.28
C LYS A 21 14.08 2.59 -11.42
N ASP A 22 14.53 2.00 -10.32
CA ASP A 22 15.10 0.65 -10.33
C ASP A 22 14.04 -0.43 -10.57
N TYR A 23 12.78 -0.15 -10.23
CA TYR A 23 11.69 -1.12 -10.30
C TYR A 23 10.89 -1.08 -11.61
N ILE A 24 10.71 0.10 -12.21
CA ILE A 24 10.05 0.23 -13.54
C ILE A 24 10.76 -0.65 -14.58
N ARG A 25 12.08 -0.81 -14.46
CA ARG A 25 12.87 -1.68 -15.32
C ARG A 25 12.58 -3.18 -15.15
N LYS A 26 12.14 -3.62 -13.97
CA LYS A 26 11.93 -5.05 -13.64
C LYS A 26 10.49 -5.53 -13.78
N VAL A 27 9.49 -4.66 -13.60
CA VAL A 27 8.10 -5.10 -13.50
C VAL A 27 7.24 -4.39 -14.55
N TYR A 28 7.26 -4.97 -15.74
CA TYR A 28 6.46 -4.53 -16.88
C TYR A 28 4.94 -4.64 -16.59
N LYS A 29 4.24 -3.54 -16.86
CA LYS A 29 2.80 -3.39 -17.19
C LYS A 29 1.69 -3.71 -16.17
N LYS A 30 1.88 -4.48 -15.09
CA LYS A 30 0.77 -4.87 -14.19
C LYS A 30 0.71 -4.19 -12.82
N CYS A 31 1.72 -3.44 -12.41
CA CYS A 31 1.79 -2.87 -11.07
C CYS A 31 1.51 -1.36 -11.06
N ILE A 32 0.59 -0.94 -10.19
CA ILE A 32 0.34 0.47 -9.90
C ILE A 32 1.25 0.88 -8.74
N PHE A 33 2.24 1.74 -9.00
CA PHE A 33 3.09 2.32 -7.96
C PHE A 33 2.46 3.61 -7.45
N VAL A 34 2.04 3.61 -6.19
CA VAL A 34 1.51 4.82 -5.55
C VAL A 34 2.52 5.29 -4.51
N VAL A 35 2.99 6.53 -4.70
CA VAL A 35 4.05 7.15 -3.88
C VAL A 35 3.47 7.88 -2.66
N LYS A 36 2.13 7.96 -2.56
CA LYS A 36 1.44 8.79 -1.56
C LYS A 36 0.54 7.99 -0.63
N GLU A 37 -0.44 7.29 -1.17
CA GLU A 37 -1.46 6.58 -0.37
C GLU A 37 -1.93 5.30 -1.06
N VAL A 38 -1.97 4.17 -0.34
CA VAL A 38 -2.52 2.90 -0.83
C VAL A 38 -3.65 2.43 0.08
N LYS A 39 -4.71 1.86 -0.51
CA LYS A 39 -5.78 1.20 0.23
C LYS A 39 -5.52 -0.29 0.28
N TYR A 40 -5.44 -0.85 1.48
CA TYR A 40 -5.18 -2.28 1.71
C TYR A 40 -6.01 -2.76 2.88
N LEU A 41 -6.80 -3.83 2.71
CA LEU A 41 -7.64 -4.41 3.77
C LEU A 41 -8.49 -3.40 4.56
N ARG A 42 -9.04 -2.37 3.89
CA ARG A 42 -9.82 -1.26 4.50
C ARG A 42 -9.01 -0.27 5.33
N TYR A 43 -7.69 -0.41 5.36
CA TYR A 43 -6.77 0.59 5.85
C TYR A 43 -6.36 1.53 4.73
N ILE A 44 -6.08 2.76 5.13
CA ILE A 44 -5.35 3.73 4.34
C ILE A 44 -3.91 3.70 4.85
N ILE A 45 -3.00 3.48 3.91
CA ILE A 45 -1.58 3.36 4.16
C ILE A 45 -0.91 4.54 3.46
N GLU A 46 -0.46 5.53 4.24
CA GLU A 46 0.45 6.55 3.73
C GLU A 46 1.88 6.02 3.78
N VAL A 47 2.60 6.15 2.67
CA VAL A 47 3.98 5.69 2.55
C VAL A 47 4.85 6.45 3.55
N GLU A 48 5.59 5.73 4.40
CA GLU A 48 6.51 6.24 5.44
C GLU A 48 5.89 7.05 6.59
N VAL A 49 4.57 7.20 6.64
CA VAL A 49 3.91 8.15 7.55
C VAL A 49 3.03 7.42 8.55
N TYR A 50 1.86 6.91 8.14
CA TYR A 50 0.92 6.23 9.06
C TYR A 50 0.10 5.15 8.37
N ILE A 51 -0.27 4.11 9.13
CA ILE A 51 -1.31 3.15 8.77
C ILE A 51 -2.53 3.45 9.63
N TYR A 52 -3.65 3.82 9.02
CA TYR A 52 -4.88 4.16 9.75
C TYR A 52 -6.13 3.57 9.10
N PRO A 53 -7.18 3.24 9.89
CA PRO A 53 -8.39 2.67 9.32
C PRO A 53 -9.13 3.72 8.50
N ASN A 54 -9.75 3.30 7.40
CA ASN A 54 -10.45 4.23 6.50
C ASN A 54 -11.56 5.00 7.26
N PRO A 55 -11.52 6.34 7.29
CA PRO A 55 -12.49 7.17 8.03
C PRO A 55 -13.94 6.89 7.62
N LYS A 56 -14.19 6.59 6.34
CA LYS A 56 -15.54 6.24 5.84
C LYS A 56 -16.05 4.94 6.45
N LYS A 57 -15.16 3.96 6.69
CA LYS A 57 -15.50 2.67 7.30
C LYS A 57 -15.67 2.80 8.81
N ILE A 58 -14.84 3.60 9.48
CA ILE A 58 -15.04 3.94 10.90
C ILE A 58 -16.42 4.58 11.11
N LYS A 59 -16.80 5.53 10.24
CA LYS A 59 -18.13 6.17 10.28
C LYS A 59 -19.29 5.18 10.07
N ALA A 60 -19.08 4.11 9.32
CA ALA A 60 -20.08 3.07 9.10
C ALA A 60 -20.28 2.13 10.30
N ILE A 61 -19.29 2.01 11.19
CA ILE A 61 -19.38 1.21 12.43
C ILE A 61 -19.96 2.05 13.58
N ARG A 62 -19.66 3.36 13.60
CA ARG A 62 -20.15 4.30 14.63
C ARG A 62 -21.62 4.71 14.45
N LYS A 63 -22.34 4.09 13.51
CA LYS A 63 -23.75 4.36 13.20
C LYS A 63 -24.58 3.18 13.67
#